data_AF-A0A937A6J3-F1
#
_entry.id   AF-A0A937A6J3-F1
#
_cell.length_a   1.000
_cell.length_b   1.000
_cell.length_c   1.000
_cell.angle_alpha   90.00
_cell.angle_beta   90.00
_cell.angle_gamma   90.00
#
_symmetry.space_group_name_H-M   'P 1'
#
loop_
_entity.id
_entity.type
_entity.pdbx_description
1 polymer ?
#
loop_
_entity_poly.entity_id
_entity_poly.type
_entity_poly.pdbx_seq_one_letter_code
_entity_poly.pdbx_strand_id
1 'polypeptide(L)' 'MLDLPTVEEAGGPSLKGDEATSWFGLLAPAGTPPDVVSRVQQGTANALKSPALRDRMLAQGAVPSGMRLATRAE' A
#
# COMPACT_ATOMS: atom_id res chain seq x y z
N MET A 1 7.59 22.26 11.77
CA MET A 1 7.00 21.41 10.73
C MET A 1 6.20 22.35 9.85
N LEU A 2 6.59 22.51 8.57
CA LEU A 2 5.80 23.33 7.65
C LEU A 2 4.55 22.51 7.31
N ASP A 3 3.37 23.07 7.53
CA ASP A 3 2.11 22.50 7.07
C ASP A 3 2.01 22.78 5.56
N LEU A 4 2.04 21.74 4.74
CA LEU A 4 2.00 21.86 3.29
C LEU A 4 0.58 21.65 2.79
N PRO A 5 0.03 22.56 1.97
CA PRO A 5 -1.31 22.37 1.43
C PRO A 5 -1.35 21.14 0.54
N THR A 6 -2.42 20.38 0.68
CA THR A 6 -2.78 19.29 -0.22
C THR A 6 -3.03 19.81 -1.64
N VAL A 7 -3.01 18.91 -2.63
CA VAL A 7 -3.28 19.26 -4.03
C VAL A 7 -4.67 19.90 -4.19
N GLU A 8 -5.65 19.40 -3.44
CA GLU A 8 -6.99 19.98 -3.38
C GLU A 8 -6.97 21.42 -2.83
N GLU A 9 -6.26 21.66 -1.72
CA GLU A 9 -6.15 22.98 -1.10
C GLU A 9 -5.42 23.99 -2.00
N ALA A 10 -4.41 23.56 -2.74
CA ALA A 10 -3.63 24.42 -3.63
C ALA A 10 -4.28 24.65 -5.01
N GLY A 11 -5.03 23.67 -5.53
CA GLY A 11 -5.62 23.68 -6.87
C GLY A 11 -7.05 24.24 -6.94
N GLY A 12 -7.69 24.44 -5.79
CA GLY A 12 -9.05 24.98 -5.73
C GLY A 12 -10.12 24.03 -6.30
N PRO A 13 -11.29 24.53 -6.69
CA PRO A 13 -12.45 23.71 -7.07
C PRO A 13 -12.20 22.70 -8.20
N SER A 14 -11.19 22.94 -9.04
CA SER A 14 -10.85 22.10 -10.18
C SER A 14 -10.15 20.79 -9.81
N LEU A 15 -9.50 20.73 -8.63
CA LEU A 15 -8.79 19.54 -8.12
C LEU A 15 -9.47 18.95 -6.88
N LYS A 16 -10.77 19.25 -6.70
CA LYS A 16 -11.54 18.77 -5.56
C LYS A 16 -11.71 17.25 -5.64
N GLY A 17 -11.25 16.53 -4.62
CA GLY A 17 -11.24 15.07 -4.57
C GLY A 17 -10.02 14.42 -5.24
N ASP A 18 -9.01 15.19 -5.68
CA ASP A 18 -7.77 14.61 -6.19
C ASP A 18 -6.90 14.08 -5.04
N GLU A 19 -6.96 12.76 -4.85
CA GLU A 19 -6.05 12.01 -3.99
C GLU A 19 -4.99 11.29 -4.81
N ALA A 20 -3.73 11.75 -4.72
CA ALA A 20 -2.58 11.06 -5.28
C ALA A 20 -2.10 9.95 -4.32
N THR A 21 -2.76 8.78 -4.36
CA THR A 21 -2.34 7.63 -3.56
C THR A 21 -1.40 6.72 -4.35
N SER A 22 -0.20 6.47 -3.81
CA SER A 22 0.75 5.48 -4.33
C SER A 22 0.67 4.19 -3.53
N TRP A 23 0.61 3.04 -4.19
CA TRP A 23 0.57 1.72 -3.54
C TRP A 23 1.77 0.88 -3.94
N PHE A 24 2.16 -0.04 -3.06
CA PHE A 24 3.22 -1.03 -3.31
C PHE A 24 2.64 -2.43 -3.19
N GLY A 25 3.12 -3.34 -4.03
CA GLY A 25 2.71 -4.74 -4.04
C GLY A 25 3.90 -5.68 -4.22
N LEU A 26 3.70 -6.94 -3.83
CA LEU A 26 4.65 -8.02 -4.10
C LEU A 26 4.21 -8.77 -5.36
N LEU A 27 5.16 -9.06 -6.24
CA LEU A 27 4.94 -9.82 -7.47
C LEU A 27 5.80 -11.08 -7.46
N ALA A 28 5.26 -12.15 -8.04
CA ALA A 28 5.98 -13.40 -8.25
C ALA A 28 6.03 -13.74 -9.76
N PRO A 29 7.06 -14.47 -10.23
CA PRO A 29 7.13 -14.91 -11.62
C PRO A 29 5.92 -15.73 -12.06
N ALA A 30 5.62 -15.70 -13.36
CA ALA A 30 4.60 -16.57 -13.95
C ALA A 30 4.96 -18.05 -13.71
N GLY A 31 3.98 -18.84 -13.28
CA GLY A 31 4.18 -20.26 -12.95
C GLY A 31 4.66 -20.52 -11.53
N THR A 32 4.80 -19.49 -10.67
CA THR A 32 5.08 -19.71 -9.24
C THR A 32 3.97 -20.59 -8.64
N PRO A 33 4.32 -21.70 -7.97
CA PRO A 33 3.34 -22.60 -7.37
C PRO A 33 2.37 -21.88 -6.41
N PRO A 34 1.07 -22.19 -6.43
CA PRO A 34 0.08 -21.49 -5.61
C PRO A 34 0.35 -21.57 -4.10
N ASP A 35 0.96 -22.65 -3.62
CA ASP A 35 1.31 -22.84 -2.21
C ASP A 35 2.45 -21.88 -1.78
N VAL A 36 3.41 -21.61 -2.66
CA VAL A 36 4.48 -20.63 -2.43
C VAL A 36 3.90 -19.22 -2.35
N VAL A 37 3.03 -18.87 -3.30
CA VAL A 37 2.32 -17.57 -3.31
C VAL A 37 1.50 -17.40 -2.02
N SER A 38 0.78 -18.44 -1.61
CA SER A 38 -0.03 -18.44 -0.38
C SER A 38 0.82 -18.23 0.87
N ARG A 39 1.97 -18.92 0.99
CA ARG A 39 2.89 -18.74 2.11
C ARG A 39 3.44 -17.32 2.20
N VAL A 40 3.84 -16.73 1.06
CA VAL A 40 4.35 -15.35 1.01
C VAL A 40 3.26 -14.36 1.41
N GLN A 41 2.03 -14.55 0.90
CA GLN A 41 0.89 -13.70 1.25
C GLN A 41 0.61 -13.74 2.76
N GLN A 42 0.54 -14.93 3.34
CA GLN A 42 0.27 -15.11 4.78
C GLN A 42 1.39 -14.52 5.64
N GLY A 43 2.65 -14.77 5.28
CA GLY A 43 3.81 -14.21 5.97
C GLY A 43 3.80 -12.69 5.94
N THR A 44 3.50 -12.09 4.79
CA THR A 44 3.40 -10.64 4.63
C THR A 44 2.25 -10.05 5.46
N ALA A 45 1.06 -10.67 5.39
CA ALA A 45 -0.09 -10.23 6.17
C ALA A 45 0.17 -10.29 7.70
N ASN A 46 0.95 -11.28 8.16
CA ASN A 46 1.35 -11.36 9.55
C ASN A 46 2.43 -10.33 9.93
N ALA A 47 3.41 -10.10 9.06
CA ALA A 47 4.45 -9.09 9.29
C ALA A 47 3.87 -7.68 9.44
N LEU A 48 2.86 -7.32 8.62
CA LEU A 48 2.18 -6.04 8.68
C LEU A 48 1.42 -5.79 9.99
N LYS A 49 1.14 -6.82 10.80
CA LYS A 49 0.55 -6.68 12.14
C LYS A 49 1.58 -6.27 13.19
N SER A 50 2.87 -6.29 12.88
CA SER A 50 3.93 -5.90 13.80
C SER A 50 3.87 -4.38 14.07
N PRO A 51 3.74 -3.94 15.34
CA PRO A 51 3.76 -2.52 15.69
C PRO A 51 5.04 -1.83 15.22
N ALA A 52 6.19 -2.49 15.39
CA ALA A 52 7.47 -1.94 14.97
C ALA A 52 7.57 -1.72 13.45
N LEU A 53 6.94 -2.58 12.64
CA LEU A 53 6.90 -2.39 11.19
C LEU A 53 5.93 -1.27 10.82
N ARG A 54 4.75 -1.24 11.46
CA ARG A 54 3.76 -0.18 11.27
C ARG A 54 4.34 1.19 11.58
N ASP A 55 5.04 1.35 12.70
CA ASP A 55 5.59 2.63 13.12
C ASP A 55 6.67 3.12 12.16
N ARG A 56 7.50 2.20 11.62
CA ARG A 56 8.47 2.52 10.57
C ARG A 56 7.81 2.96 9.27
N MET A 57 6.75 2.28 8.85
CA MET A 57 6.01 2.65 7.63
C MET A 57 5.34 4.02 7.78
N LEU A 58 4.71 4.29 8.94
CA LEU A 58 4.12 5.59 9.24
C LEU A 58 5.17 6.71 9.27
N ALA A 59 6.36 6.44 9.82
CA ALA A 59 7.47 7.39 9.79
C ALA A 59 7.95 7.70 8.36
N GLN A 60 7.69 6.82 7.39
CA GLN A 60 7.97 7.01 5.97
C GLN A 60 6.76 7.57 5.18
N GLY A 61 5.65 7.88 5.85
CA GLY A 61 4.42 8.35 5.20
C GLY A 61 3.62 7.24 4.50
N ALA A 62 3.96 5.97 4.76
CA ALA A 62 3.26 4.82 4.20
C ALA A 62 2.26 4.25 5.22
N VAL A 63 1.03 4.00 4.77
CA VAL A 63 0.01 3.33 5.58
C VAL A 63 0.01 1.84 5.22
N PRO A 64 0.37 0.93 6.14
CA PRO A 64 0.34 -0.50 5.84
C PRO A 64 -1.09 -0.96 5.54
N SER A 65 -1.29 -1.53 4.34
CA SER A 65 -2.52 -2.19 3.95
C SER A 65 -2.25 -3.67 3.65
N GLY A 66 -3.06 -4.56 4.24
CA GLY A 66 -3.03 -5.99 3.90
C GLY A 66 -3.85 -6.24 2.65
N MET A 67 -3.32 -5.93 1.47
CA MET A 67 -4.06 -6.19 0.22
C MET A 67 -4.26 -7.70 0.00
N ARG A 68 -5.50 -8.06 -0.35
CA ARG A 68 -5.86 -9.38 -0.88
C ARG A 68 -5.16 -9.56 -2.23
N LEU A 69 -4.82 -10.80 -2.59
CA LEU A 69 -4.24 -11.13 -3.89
C LEU A 69 -5.03 -10.43 -5.00
N ALA A 70 -4.34 -9.70 -5.86
CA ALA A 70 -4.92 -9.18 -7.09
C ALA A 70 -5.25 -10.40 -7.97
N THR A 71 -6.48 -10.88 -7.89
CA THR A 71 -7.03 -11.77 -8.92
C THR A 71 -7.02 -10.99 -10.21
N ARG A 72 -6.36 -11.53 -11.23
CA ARG A 72 -6.31 -10.97 -12.58
C ARG A 72 -7.72 -10.46 -12.95
N ALA A 73 -7.83 -9.15 -13.16
CA ALA A 73 -8.99 -8.58 -13.84
C ALA A 73 -8.96 -9.13 -15.28
N GLU A 74 -10.07 -9.75 -15.69
CA GLU A 74 -10.37 -10.04 -17.09
C GLU A 74 -10.64 -8.75 -17.86
#